data_AF-A0A2V6JDY9-F1
#
_entry.id   AF-A0A2V6JDY9-F1
#
_cell.length_a   1.000
_cell.length_b   1.000
_cell.length_c   1.000
_cell.angle_alpha   90.00
_cell.angle_beta   90.00
_cell.angle_gamma   90.00
#
_symmetry.space_group_name_H-M   'P 1'
#
loop_
_entity.id
_entity.type
_entity.pdbx_description
1 polymer ?
#
loop_
_entity_poly.entity_id
_entity_poly.type
_entity_poly.pdbx_seq_one_letter_code
_entity_poly.pdbx_strand_id
1 'polypeptide(L)'
;MLDSECMMLDDQEVTDKWMVRVQGAEYGPANIETLREWKAEGRLLPSNEARQADVDLWTTAAEIPGLFSMPPAVPSTGDFTQPPIQVSRRSFAEILTETLQIYRKGFFQFLGLTLLVLLPSICSQLTTAFVKPSQSTNVDILSVLGAGFAFLMFILSIVMWPVYISGIQILTAEIVRGNRFSLVAVLNEAVRFWPRVAALCIFVYGVFFLLMVFGLAIAAMALAGAASVLLVLIAMALLILQVWMFGRFFVNVLFWQQFAVLENAGFIDSLRESRDLGRSGRDIPWFQRPLWRGTFIASIWFVVVVAITLGAQWGTLHQYFNQLMTTQDPQALLQQVTEAQKASGFNISAFALSVVEKVLQPLVGIAFVVLYLDSRLEPPSHVEPIVRAGEGDAVR
;
A
#
# COMPACT_ATOMS: atom_id res chain seq x y z
N MET A 1 -4.37 42.90 -72.06
CA MET A 1 -3.06 42.25 -72.16
C MET A 1 -2.31 42.59 -70.91
N LEU A 2 -2.04 41.56 -70.11
CA LEU A 2 -1.18 41.59 -68.94
C LEU A 2 0.22 42.01 -69.37
N ASP A 3 0.92 42.76 -68.53
CA ASP A 3 2.35 42.57 -68.27
C ASP A 3 2.66 43.18 -66.91
N SER A 4 2.62 42.30 -65.90
CA SER A 4 3.24 42.51 -64.59
C SER A 4 4.74 42.33 -64.78
N GLU A 5 5.51 43.39 -64.59
CA GLU A 5 6.96 43.28 -64.43
C GLU A 5 7.27 42.52 -63.13
N CYS A 6 7.70 41.28 -63.30
CA CYS A 6 8.31 40.43 -62.29
C CYS A 6 9.56 41.11 -61.73
N MET A 7 9.42 41.63 -60.51
CA MET A 7 10.55 41.88 -59.62
C MET A 7 11.19 40.53 -59.30
N MET A 8 12.40 40.31 -59.81
CA MET A 8 13.30 39.25 -59.41
C MET A 8 13.51 39.35 -57.89
N LEU A 9 12.89 38.45 -57.13
CA LEU A 9 13.26 38.17 -55.76
C LEU A 9 14.30 37.05 -55.81
N ASP A 10 15.49 37.40 -55.32
CA ASP A 10 16.64 36.54 -55.17
C ASP A 10 16.26 35.12 -54.71
N ASP A 11 16.74 34.12 -55.46
CA ASP A 11 16.93 32.76 -54.98
C ASP A 11 17.95 32.77 -53.83
N GLN A 12 17.48 33.10 -52.63
CA GLN A 12 18.09 32.59 -51.39
C GLN A 12 17.38 31.29 -51.05
N GLU A 13 17.86 30.17 -51.62
CA GLU A 13 17.71 28.84 -51.02
C GLU A 13 18.36 28.89 -49.63
N VAL A 14 17.58 29.31 -48.62
CA VAL A 14 18.02 29.28 -47.22
C VAL A 14 18.29 27.83 -46.86
N THR A 15 19.55 27.57 -46.53
CA THR A 15 20.16 26.25 -46.45
C THR A 15 19.86 25.58 -45.10
N ASP A 16 18.58 25.58 -44.69
CA ASP A 16 18.17 25.03 -43.39
C ASP A 16 17.97 23.52 -43.48
N LYS A 17 19.08 22.80 -43.61
CA LYS A 17 19.13 21.33 -43.58
C LYS A 17 19.32 20.87 -42.14
N TRP A 18 18.47 19.95 -41.69
CA TRP A 18 18.44 19.45 -40.32
C TRP A 18 18.82 17.97 -40.25
N MET A 19 19.52 17.61 -39.19
CA MET A 19 19.80 16.24 -38.77
C MET A 19 18.95 15.92 -37.55
N VAL A 20 18.24 14.80 -37.56
CA VAL A 20 17.36 14.37 -36.46
C VAL A 20 17.82 13.02 -35.92
N ARG A 21 17.85 12.88 -34.60
CA ARG A 21 18.08 11.59 -33.95
C ARG A 21 16.77 10.99 -33.44
N VAL A 22 16.50 9.76 -33.86
CA VAL A 22 15.34 8.98 -33.42
C VAL A 22 15.85 7.66 -32.88
N GLN A 23 15.69 7.42 -31.57
CA GLN A 23 16.13 6.19 -30.88
C GLN A 23 17.62 5.84 -31.11
N GLY A 24 18.49 6.85 -31.18
CA GLY A 24 19.93 6.66 -31.36
C GLY A 24 20.39 6.51 -32.82
N ALA A 25 19.48 6.48 -33.80
CA ALA A 25 19.83 6.54 -35.22
C ALA A 25 19.70 7.98 -35.75
N GLU A 26 20.71 8.43 -36.49
CA GLU A 26 20.75 9.75 -37.12
C GLU A 26 20.14 9.70 -38.52
N TYR A 27 19.21 10.61 -38.78
CA TYR A 27 18.49 10.75 -40.05
C TYR A 27 18.65 12.17 -40.57
N GLY A 28 19.09 12.31 -41.82
CA GLY A 28 19.27 13.60 -42.48
C GLY A 28 20.36 13.56 -43.54
N PRO A 29 20.65 14.70 -44.20
CA PRO A 29 20.04 16.03 -44.01
C PRO A 29 18.64 16.16 -44.62
N ALA A 30 17.67 16.67 -43.87
CA ALA A 30 16.27 16.90 -44.32
C ALA A 30 15.89 18.40 -44.22
N ASN A 31 15.04 18.89 -45.13
CA ASN A 31 14.50 20.25 -45.06
C ASN A 31 13.26 20.32 -44.14
N ILE A 32 12.83 21.55 -43.83
CA ILE A 32 11.71 21.79 -42.89
C ILE A 32 10.39 21.18 -43.39
N GLU A 33 10.18 21.11 -44.72
CA GLU A 33 9.03 20.44 -45.34
C GLU A 33 9.05 18.92 -45.06
N THR A 34 10.19 18.27 -45.23
CA THR A 34 10.37 16.83 -44.95
C THR A 34 10.17 16.52 -43.47
N LEU A 35 10.65 17.40 -42.57
CA LEU A 35 10.42 17.25 -41.13
C LEU A 35 8.93 17.38 -40.78
N ARG A 36 8.18 18.22 -41.49
CA ARG A 36 6.72 18.36 -41.31
C ARG A 36 5.98 17.11 -41.74
N GLU A 37 6.42 16.44 -42.81
CA GLU A 37 5.89 15.13 -43.22
C GLU A 37 6.18 14.07 -42.15
N TRP A 38 7.40 13.99 -41.62
CA TRP A 38 7.74 13.03 -40.56
C TRP A 38 6.96 13.27 -39.26
N LYS A 39 6.66 14.53 -38.96
CA LYS A 39 5.74 14.90 -37.87
C LYS A 39 4.32 14.38 -38.15
N ALA A 40 3.80 14.57 -39.36
CA ALA A 40 2.46 14.11 -39.74
C ALA A 40 2.34 12.58 -39.71
N GLU A 41 3.43 11.87 -40.03
CA GLU A 41 3.53 10.40 -39.94
C GLU A 41 3.78 9.89 -38.51
N GLY A 42 3.97 10.77 -37.52
CA GLY A 42 4.26 10.40 -36.13
C GLY A 42 5.66 9.83 -35.89
N ARG A 43 6.57 9.98 -36.86
CA ARG A 43 7.97 9.53 -36.80
C ARG A 43 8.89 10.54 -36.12
N LEU A 44 8.44 11.80 -36.03
CA LEU A 44 9.15 12.90 -35.37
C LEU A 44 8.31 13.46 -34.22
N LEU A 45 8.77 13.27 -32.98
CA LEU A 45 8.15 13.83 -31.78
C LEU A 45 8.84 15.13 -31.37
N PRO A 46 8.17 16.03 -30.64
CA PRO A 46 8.77 17.28 -30.15
C PRO A 46 10.04 17.06 -29.31
N SER A 47 10.13 15.93 -28.62
CA SER A 47 11.25 15.55 -27.75
C SER A 47 12.44 14.92 -28.48
N ASN A 48 12.34 14.67 -29.80
CA ASN A 48 13.47 14.15 -30.56
C ASN A 48 14.59 15.17 -30.65
N GLU A 49 15.84 14.70 -30.61
CA GLU A 49 16.99 15.58 -30.81
C GLU A 49 17.07 15.96 -32.28
N ALA A 50 17.30 17.23 -32.54
CA ALA A 50 17.54 17.78 -33.86
C ALA A 50 18.65 18.82 -33.80
N ARG A 51 19.44 18.91 -34.87
CA ARG A 51 20.45 19.96 -35.04
C ARG A 51 20.45 20.44 -36.47
N GLN A 52 20.90 21.67 -36.69
CA GLN A 52 21.19 22.13 -38.04
C GLN A 52 22.45 21.41 -38.56
N ALA A 53 22.52 21.16 -39.87
CA ALA A 53 23.61 20.38 -40.45
C ALA A 53 25.00 21.06 -40.31
N ASP A 54 25.01 22.39 -40.15
CA ASP A 54 26.17 23.26 -39.97
C ASP A 54 26.51 23.54 -38.50
N VAL A 55 25.65 23.15 -37.56
CA VAL A 55 25.84 23.35 -36.11
C VAL A 55 25.92 22.01 -35.39
N ASP A 56 26.91 21.83 -34.51
CA ASP A 56 27.13 20.56 -33.78
C ASP A 56 26.39 20.49 -32.43
N LEU A 57 25.48 21.45 -32.20
CA LEU A 57 24.66 21.54 -30.99
C LEU A 57 23.31 20.85 -31.25
N TRP A 58 23.05 19.78 -30.51
CA TRP A 58 21.77 19.10 -30.52
C TRP A 58 20.76 19.85 -29.64
N THR A 59 19.64 20.24 -30.23
CA THR A 59 18.49 20.87 -29.58
C THR A 59 17.27 19.96 -29.71
N THR A 60 16.12 20.34 -29.12
CA THR A 60 14.90 19.57 -29.32
C THR A 60 14.19 19.92 -30.63
N ALA A 61 13.53 18.96 -31.27
CA ALA A 61 12.76 19.20 -32.49
C ALA A 61 11.61 20.20 -32.26
N ALA A 62 11.14 20.35 -31.01
CA ALA A 62 10.17 21.37 -30.60
C ALA A 62 10.67 22.81 -30.77
N GLU A 63 11.99 23.03 -30.70
CA GLU A 63 12.62 24.34 -30.83
C GLU A 63 12.81 24.75 -32.30
N ILE A 64 12.59 23.85 -33.26
CA ILE A 64 12.67 24.16 -34.69
C ILE A 64 11.55 25.15 -35.06
N PRO A 65 11.90 26.38 -35.50
CA PRO A 65 10.90 27.40 -35.84
C PRO A 65 9.91 26.89 -36.89
N GLY A 66 8.61 26.98 -36.59
CA GLY A 66 7.54 26.61 -37.53
C GLY A 66 7.25 25.11 -37.65
N LEU A 67 7.98 24.23 -36.96
CA LEU A 67 7.70 22.78 -36.96
C LEU A 67 6.67 22.38 -35.90
N PHE A 68 6.72 22.99 -34.72
CA PHE A 68 5.74 22.83 -33.65
C PHE A 68 5.21 24.19 -33.19
N SER A 69 3.89 24.38 -33.23
CA SER A 69 3.25 25.60 -32.72
C SER A 69 3.34 25.63 -31.21
N MET A 70 4.27 26.40 -30.65
CA MET A 70 4.32 26.66 -29.21
C MET A 70 3.22 27.69 -28.85
N PRO A 71 2.42 27.49 -27.79
CA PRO A 71 1.61 28.57 -27.23
C PRO A 71 2.53 29.71 -26.76
N PRO A 72 2.09 30.98 -26.81
CA PRO A 72 2.97 32.11 -26.54
C PRO A 72 3.51 32.06 -25.10
N ALA A 73 4.83 32.17 -24.98
CA ALA A 73 5.52 32.42 -23.73
C ALA A 73 5.05 33.76 -23.15
N VAL A 74 4.52 33.73 -21.94
CA VAL A 74 4.20 34.93 -21.16
C VAL A 74 5.53 35.60 -20.78
N PRO A 75 5.70 36.92 -21.01
CA PRO A 75 6.95 37.61 -20.71
C PRO A 75 7.29 37.55 -19.22
N SER A 76 8.49 37.07 -18.91
CA SER A 76 9.09 37.11 -17.58
C SER A 76 9.46 38.55 -17.24
N THR A 77 8.57 39.28 -16.57
CA THR A 77 8.92 40.53 -15.89
C THR A 77 8.09 40.64 -14.62
N GLY A 78 8.74 40.33 -13.51
CA GLY A 78 8.15 40.35 -12.18
C GLY A 78 8.83 39.29 -11.34
N ASP A 79 9.66 39.74 -10.41
CA ASP A 79 10.08 39.01 -9.21
C ASP A 79 8.85 38.35 -8.56
N PHE A 80 8.57 37.12 -8.99
CA PHE A 80 7.83 36.17 -8.20
C PHE A 80 8.83 35.09 -7.91
N THR A 81 9.33 35.14 -6.68
CA THR A 81 9.82 34.01 -5.91
C THR A 81 8.99 32.78 -6.29
N GLN A 82 9.43 32.00 -7.27
CA GLN A 82 8.86 30.69 -7.51
C GLN A 82 9.20 29.90 -6.24
N PRO A 83 8.20 29.45 -5.45
CA PRO A 83 8.51 28.47 -4.44
C PRO A 83 9.15 27.29 -5.16
N PRO A 84 10.14 26.61 -4.55
CA PRO A 84 10.69 25.40 -5.14
C PRO A 84 9.52 24.50 -5.52
N ILE A 85 9.60 23.83 -6.67
CA ILE A 85 8.65 22.77 -7.04
C ILE A 85 8.69 21.74 -5.91
N GLN A 86 7.87 21.96 -4.89
CA GLN A 86 7.52 20.98 -3.90
C GLN A 86 6.72 19.98 -4.71
N VAL A 87 7.36 18.86 -5.02
CA VAL A 87 6.65 17.62 -5.31
C VAL A 87 5.73 17.42 -4.12
N SER A 88 4.50 17.92 -4.23
CA SER A 88 3.55 17.94 -3.14
C SER A 88 3.09 16.50 -2.97
N ARG A 89 3.88 15.73 -2.22
CA ARG A 89 3.47 14.41 -1.71
C ARG A 89 2.08 14.58 -1.14
N ARG A 90 1.17 13.66 -1.46
CA ARG A 90 -0.22 13.80 -1.05
C ARG A 90 -0.30 14.02 0.45
N SER A 91 -1.15 14.94 0.89
CA SER A 91 -1.35 15.12 2.32
C SER A 91 -1.93 13.84 2.96
N PHE A 92 -1.80 13.69 4.27
CA PHE A 92 -2.37 12.53 4.96
C PHE A 92 -3.90 12.44 4.77
N ALA A 93 -4.58 13.58 4.80
CA ALA A 93 -6.01 13.67 4.56
C ALA A 93 -6.38 13.28 3.13
N GLU A 94 -5.55 13.60 2.14
CA GLU A 94 -5.74 13.15 0.76
C GLU A 94 -5.64 11.63 0.64
N ILE A 95 -4.67 10.98 1.28
CA ILE A 95 -4.57 9.51 1.28
C ILE A 95 -5.84 8.87 1.86
N LEU A 96 -6.34 9.38 2.99
CA LEU A 96 -7.55 8.85 3.61
C LEU A 96 -8.79 9.08 2.74
N THR A 97 -8.90 10.26 2.14
CA THR A 97 -10.02 10.61 1.27
C THR A 97 -10.02 9.74 0.02
N GLU A 98 -8.87 9.56 -0.61
CA GLU A 98 -8.70 8.69 -1.77
C GLU A 98 -8.97 7.22 -1.44
N THR A 99 -8.52 6.75 -0.27
CA THR A 99 -8.82 5.42 0.24
C THR A 99 -10.33 5.19 0.31
N LEU A 100 -11.07 6.14 0.88
CA LEU A 100 -12.53 6.05 1.00
C LEU A 100 -13.21 6.13 -0.37
N GLN A 101 -12.71 6.96 -1.28
CA GLN A 101 -13.23 7.06 -2.64
C GLN A 101 -13.03 5.76 -3.43
N ILE A 102 -11.84 5.15 -3.35
CA ILE A 102 -11.55 3.86 -3.97
C ILE A 102 -12.46 2.77 -3.39
N TYR A 103 -12.57 2.71 -2.07
CA TYR A 103 -13.45 1.75 -1.40
C TYR A 103 -14.90 1.91 -1.86
N ARG A 104 -15.42 3.14 -1.93
CA ARG A 104 -16.78 3.41 -2.40
C ARG A 104 -16.97 3.03 -3.87
N LYS A 105 -15.98 3.30 -4.73
CA LYS A 105 -16.01 2.96 -6.16
C LYS A 105 -15.98 1.45 -6.41
N GLY A 106 -15.21 0.71 -5.61
CA GLY A 106 -15.06 -0.75 -5.70
C GLY A 106 -15.89 -1.55 -4.69
N PHE A 107 -16.86 -0.93 -4.01
CA PHE A 107 -17.48 -1.49 -2.79
C PHE A 107 -17.96 -2.94 -2.97
N PHE A 108 -18.71 -3.23 -4.03
CA PHE A 108 -19.23 -4.59 -4.27
C PHE A 108 -18.13 -5.61 -4.56
N GLN A 109 -17.04 -5.20 -5.19
CA GLN A 109 -15.91 -6.08 -5.47
C GLN A 109 -15.12 -6.39 -4.18
N PHE A 110 -14.87 -5.37 -3.35
CA PHE A 110 -14.26 -5.55 -2.02
C PHE A 110 -15.16 -6.37 -1.08
N LEU A 111 -16.48 -6.18 -1.15
CA LEU A 111 -17.45 -6.99 -0.42
C LEU A 111 -17.38 -8.45 -0.88
N GLY A 112 -17.34 -8.70 -2.19
CA GLY A 112 -17.18 -10.06 -2.73
C GLY A 112 -15.88 -10.74 -2.30
N LEU A 113 -14.76 -10.01 -2.27
CA LEU A 113 -13.49 -10.51 -1.71
C LEU A 113 -13.61 -10.80 -0.21
N THR A 114 -14.29 -9.93 0.55
CA THR A 114 -14.50 -10.13 1.99
C THR A 114 -15.37 -11.36 2.25
N LEU A 115 -16.43 -11.55 1.46
CA LEU A 115 -17.30 -12.71 1.54
C LEU A 115 -16.55 -14.02 1.28
N LEU A 116 -15.52 -14.03 0.44
CA LEU A 116 -14.69 -15.22 0.20
C LEU A 116 -14.09 -15.80 1.50
N VAL A 117 -13.66 -14.93 2.42
CA VAL A 117 -13.05 -15.32 3.70
C VAL A 117 -14.10 -15.42 4.80
N LEU A 118 -15.13 -14.58 4.75
CA LEU A 118 -16.16 -14.48 5.77
C LEU A 118 -17.20 -15.60 5.69
N LEU A 119 -17.63 -16.01 4.49
CA LEU A 119 -18.65 -17.05 4.30
C LEU A 119 -18.27 -18.37 4.98
N PRO A 120 -17.05 -18.93 4.81
CA PRO A 120 -16.65 -20.14 5.52
C PRO A 120 -16.76 -19.99 7.04
N SER A 121 -16.34 -18.84 7.58
CA SER A 121 -16.42 -18.57 9.03
C SER A 121 -17.87 -18.53 9.52
N ILE A 122 -18.76 -17.85 8.79
CA ILE A 122 -20.20 -17.79 9.12
C ILE A 122 -20.81 -19.19 9.07
N CYS A 123 -20.52 -19.96 8.02
CA CYS A 123 -21.00 -21.34 7.90
C CYS A 123 -20.56 -22.19 9.09
N SER A 124 -19.29 -22.09 9.49
CA SER A 124 -18.73 -22.81 10.64
C SER A 124 -19.46 -22.44 11.95
N GLN A 125 -19.66 -21.14 12.20
CA GLN A 125 -20.37 -20.66 13.39
C GLN A 125 -21.84 -21.11 13.42
N LEU A 126 -22.54 -21.05 12.29
CA LEU A 126 -23.91 -21.52 12.18
C LEU A 126 -24.00 -23.03 12.45
N THR A 127 -23.09 -23.84 11.89
CA THR A 127 -23.05 -25.28 12.18
C THR A 127 -22.91 -25.56 13.67
N THR A 128 -22.04 -24.84 14.37
CA THR A 128 -21.89 -25.00 15.84
C THR A 128 -23.11 -24.53 16.64
N ALA A 129 -23.88 -23.57 16.13
CA ALA A 129 -25.08 -23.09 16.79
C ALA A 129 -26.27 -24.08 16.65
N PHE A 130 -26.35 -24.80 15.52
CA PHE A 130 -27.44 -25.74 15.26
C PHE A 130 -27.17 -27.17 15.75
N VAL A 131 -25.91 -27.56 15.89
CA VAL A 131 -25.51 -28.88 16.41
C VAL A 131 -25.41 -28.81 17.94
N LYS A 132 -26.42 -29.31 18.66
CA LYS A 132 -26.39 -29.38 20.12
C LYS A 132 -25.26 -30.32 20.57
N PRO A 133 -24.44 -29.92 21.57
CA PRO A 133 -23.46 -30.83 22.15
C PRO A 133 -24.18 -32.02 22.79
N SER A 134 -23.81 -33.24 22.38
CA SER A 134 -24.37 -34.47 22.93
C SER A 134 -24.04 -34.57 24.42
N GLN A 135 -25.05 -34.45 25.28
CA GLN A 135 -24.91 -34.70 26.72
C GLN A 135 -24.85 -36.21 27.05
N SER A 136 -25.12 -37.08 26.08
CA SER A 136 -25.04 -38.53 26.24
C SER A 136 -23.66 -39.04 25.79
N THR A 137 -23.19 -40.11 26.44
CA THR A 137 -21.92 -40.81 26.18
C THR A 137 -21.81 -41.43 24.77
N ASN A 138 -22.84 -41.28 23.93
CA ASN A 138 -22.86 -41.81 22.57
C ASN A 138 -22.39 -40.73 21.60
N VAL A 139 -21.38 -41.05 20.80
CA VAL A 139 -20.89 -40.18 19.74
C VAL A 139 -22.00 -40.04 18.68
N ASP A 140 -22.68 -38.90 18.67
CA ASP A 140 -23.71 -38.61 17.68
C ASP A 140 -23.03 -38.32 16.33
N ILE A 141 -23.35 -39.09 15.29
CA ILE A 141 -22.76 -38.96 13.95
C ILE A 141 -22.95 -37.54 13.41
N LEU A 142 -24.10 -36.90 13.73
CA LEU A 142 -24.37 -35.52 13.33
C LEU A 142 -23.40 -34.52 13.96
N SER A 143 -22.97 -34.77 15.20
CA SER A 143 -22.00 -33.94 15.91
C SER A 143 -20.60 -34.06 15.29
N VAL A 144 -20.19 -35.26 14.89
CA VAL A 144 -18.92 -35.52 14.21
C VAL A 144 -18.90 -34.89 12.82
N LEU A 145 -19.98 -35.03 12.05
CA LEU A 145 -20.12 -34.38 10.75
C LEU A 145 -20.11 -32.86 10.86
N GLY A 146 -20.81 -32.30 11.84
CA GLY A 146 -20.82 -30.87 12.12
C GLY A 146 -19.43 -30.34 12.48
N ALA A 147 -18.70 -31.04 13.36
CA ALA A 147 -17.34 -30.69 13.72
C ALA A 147 -16.38 -30.79 12.53
N GLY A 148 -16.49 -31.86 11.71
CA GLY A 148 -15.69 -32.03 10.50
C GLY A 148 -15.95 -30.92 9.46
N PHE A 149 -17.21 -30.54 9.26
CA PHE A 149 -17.58 -29.43 8.39
C PHE A 149 -17.03 -28.09 8.90
N ALA A 150 -17.17 -27.80 10.20
CA ALA A 150 -16.65 -26.59 10.82
C ALA A 150 -15.12 -26.49 10.68
N PHE A 151 -14.41 -27.62 10.82
CA PHE A 151 -12.97 -27.72 10.63
C PHE A 151 -12.55 -27.48 9.17
N LEU A 152 -13.25 -28.07 8.19
CA LEU A 152 -12.99 -27.82 6.77
C LEU A 152 -13.22 -26.35 6.39
N MET A 153 -14.29 -25.74 6.90
CA MET A 153 -14.58 -24.32 6.68
C MET A 153 -13.50 -23.42 7.31
N PHE A 154 -12.95 -23.80 8.46
CA PHE A 154 -11.82 -23.11 9.07
C PHE A 154 -10.56 -23.19 8.20
N ILE A 155 -10.21 -24.39 7.70
CA ILE A 155 -9.09 -24.56 6.76
C ILE A 155 -9.31 -23.71 5.50
N LEU A 156 -10.51 -23.74 4.93
CA LEU A 156 -10.84 -22.96 3.75
C LEU A 156 -10.65 -21.45 4.00
N SER A 157 -11.08 -20.95 5.16
CA SER A 157 -10.84 -19.55 5.54
C SER A 157 -9.35 -19.23 5.58
N ILE A 158 -8.53 -20.07 6.21
CA ILE A 158 -7.05 -19.93 6.25
C ILE A 158 -6.45 -19.89 4.85
N VAL A 159 -6.84 -20.83 3.98
CA VAL A 159 -6.29 -20.96 2.62
C VAL A 159 -6.69 -19.78 1.73
N MET A 160 -7.85 -19.15 1.97
CA MET A 160 -8.34 -18.00 1.20
C MET A 160 -7.73 -16.66 1.62
N TRP A 161 -7.12 -16.56 2.80
CA TRP A 161 -6.49 -15.32 3.27
C TRP A 161 -5.46 -14.72 2.30
N PRO A 162 -4.50 -15.50 1.76
CA PRO A 162 -3.56 -14.99 0.75
C PRO A 162 -4.25 -14.42 -0.49
N VAL A 163 -5.32 -15.09 -0.98
CA VAL A 163 -6.10 -14.64 -2.14
C VAL A 163 -6.83 -13.32 -1.84
N TYR A 164 -7.38 -13.20 -0.63
CA TYR A 164 -8.04 -11.98 -0.18
C TYR A 164 -7.07 -10.80 -0.13
N ILE A 165 -5.87 -11.01 0.43
CA ILE A 165 -4.84 -9.97 0.55
C ILE A 165 -4.38 -9.51 -0.84
N SER A 166 -4.00 -10.44 -1.73
CA SER A 166 -3.57 -10.07 -3.09
C SER A 166 -4.71 -9.47 -3.91
N GLY A 167 -5.94 -9.97 -3.75
CA GLY A 167 -7.14 -9.44 -4.40
C GLY A 167 -7.39 -7.98 -4.06
N ILE A 168 -7.26 -7.58 -2.79
CA ILE A 168 -7.40 -6.16 -2.39
C ILE A 168 -6.36 -5.29 -3.09
N GLN A 169 -5.11 -5.73 -3.14
CA GLN A 169 -4.00 -4.96 -3.71
C GLN A 169 -4.16 -4.77 -5.21
N ILE A 170 -4.42 -5.86 -5.95
CA ILE A 170 -4.64 -5.84 -7.40
C ILE A 170 -5.84 -4.97 -7.73
N LEU A 171 -6.97 -5.17 -7.05
CA LEU A 171 -8.19 -4.41 -7.30
C LEU A 171 -7.99 -2.91 -7.02
N THR A 172 -7.29 -2.58 -5.94
CA THR A 172 -6.98 -1.18 -5.61
C THR A 172 -6.12 -0.54 -6.70
N ALA A 173 -5.04 -1.21 -7.13
CA ALA A 173 -4.17 -0.70 -8.17
C ALA A 173 -4.91 -0.48 -9.50
N GLU A 174 -5.80 -1.40 -9.89
CA GLU A 174 -6.60 -1.25 -11.11
C GLU A 174 -7.65 -0.13 -11.02
N ILE A 175 -8.27 0.06 -9.85
CA ILE A 175 -9.21 1.18 -9.65
C ILE A 175 -8.50 2.53 -9.75
N VAL A 176 -7.26 2.62 -9.23
CA VAL A 176 -6.40 3.82 -9.32
C VAL A 176 -6.00 4.09 -10.77
N ARG A 177 -5.71 3.04 -11.56
CA ARG A 177 -5.43 3.14 -13.01
C ARG A 177 -6.65 3.52 -13.85
N GLY A 178 -7.84 3.55 -13.26
CA GLY A 178 -9.09 3.88 -13.96
C GLY A 178 -9.72 2.72 -14.73
N ASN A 179 -9.14 1.51 -14.65
CA ASN A 179 -9.65 0.35 -15.35
C ASN A 179 -10.91 -0.23 -14.67
N ARG A 180 -11.80 -0.83 -15.46
CA ARG A 180 -12.93 -1.61 -14.94
C ARG A 180 -12.57 -3.09 -14.98
N PHE A 181 -12.54 -3.74 -13.81
CA PHE A 181 -12.22 -5.15 -13.69
C PHE A 181 -13.40 -5.97 -13.15
N SER A 182 -13.52 -7.21 -13.61
CA SER A 182 -14.46 -8.18 -13.05
C SER A 182 -13.83 -8.84 -11.81
N LEU A 183 -14.67 -9.17 -10.81
CA LEU A 183 -14.21 -9.85 -9.60
C LEU A 183 -13.55 -11.20 -9.92
N VAL A 184 -14.04 -11.91 -10.94
CA VAL A 184 -13.48 -13.19 -11.38
C VAL A 184 -12.07 -13.02 -11.94
N ALA A 185 -11.82 -11.98 -12.73
CA ALA A 185 -10.48 -11.69 -13.23
C ALA A 185 -9.50 -11.38 -12.08
N VAL A 186 -9.95 -10.60 -11.09
CA VAL A 186 -9.15 -10.30 -9.88
C VAL A 186 -8.84 -11.57 -9.10
N LEU A 187 -9.81 -12.46 -8.89
CA LEU A 187 -9.59 -13.72 -8.19
C LEU A 187 -8.61 -14.64 -8.94
N ASN A 188 -8.76 -14.76 -10.26
CA ASN A 188 -7.87 -15.59 -11.06
C ASN A 188 -6.42 -15.08 -11.00
N GLU A 189 -6.22 -13.76 -11.04
CA GLU A 189 -4.89 -13.17 -10.89
C GLU A 189 -4.37 -13.32 -9.45
N ALA A 190 -5.22 -13.08 -8.44
CA ALA A 190 -4.87 -13.20 -7.03
C ALA A 190 -4.37 -14.60 -6.65
N VAL A 191 -4.94 -15.66 -7.24
CA VAL A 191 -4.50 -17.06 -7.04
C VAL A 191 -3.09 -17.30 -7.57
N ARG A 192 -2.64 -16.60 -8.61
CA ARG A 192 -1.25 -16.72 -9.11
C ARG A 192 -0.20 -16.28 -8.09
N PHE A 193 -0.58 -15.32 -7.24
CA PHE A 193 0.29 -14.83 -6.15
C PHE A 193 0.19 -15.66 -4.87
N TRP A 194 -0.72 -16.65 -4.83
CA TRP A 194 -0.99 -17.44 -3.63
C TRP A 194 0.26 -18.01 -2.94
N PRO A 195 1.19 -18.73 -3.60
CA PRO A 195 2.31 -19.35 -2.89
C PRO A 195 3.26 -18.32 -2.27
N ARG A 196 3.44 -17.17 -2.94
CA ARG A 196 4.32 -16.10 -2.46
C ARG A 196 3.71 -15.38 -1.26
N VAL A 197 2.43 -15.01 -1.35
CA VAL A 197 1.72 -14.37 -0.25
C VAL A 197 1.55 -15.34 0.92
N ALA A 198 1.31 -16.62 0.67
CA ALA A 198 1.23 -17.64 1.71
C ALA A 198 2.57 -17.81 2.45
N ALA A 199 3.70 -17.85 1.73
CA ALA A 199 5.03 -17.90 2.36
C ALA A 199 5.29 -16.66 3.23
N LEU A 200 4.92 -15.47 2.75
CA LEU A 200 4.95 -14.24 3.56
C LEU A 200 4.07 -14.36 4.80
N CYS A 201 2.83 -14.81 4.67
CA CYS A 201 1.93 -15.01 5.81
C CYS A 201 2.53 -15.96 6.86
N ILE A 202 3.05 -17.13 6.45
CA ILE A 202 3.68 -18.09 7.37
C ILE A 202 4.87 -17.45 8.10
N PHE A 203 5.75 -16.76 7.37
CA PHE A 203 6.89 -16.06 7.95
C PHE A 203 6.45 -15.01 8.98
N VAL A 204 5.45 -14.21 8.62
CA VAL A 204 4.88 -13.15 9.46
C VAL A 204 4.28 -13.74 10.73
N TYR A 205 3.45 -14.78 10.62
CA TYR A 205 2.88 -15.46 11.77
C TYR A 205 3.95 -16.08 12.67
N GLY A 206 5.02 -16.66 12.09
CA GLY A 206 6.15 -17.18 12.85
C GLY A 206 6.85 -16.11 13.68
N VAL A 207 7.12 -14.93 13.09
CA VAL A 207 7.75 -13.82 13.82
C VAL A 207 6.81 -13.27 14.90
N PHE A 208 5.52 -13.10 14.60
CA PHE A 208 4.54 -12.65 15.60
C PHE A 208 4.39 -13.63 16.75
N PHE A 209 4.41 -14.94 16.48
CA PHE A 209 4.42 -15.97 17.51
C PHE A 209 5.62 -15.82 18.43
N LEU A 210 6.83 -15.65 17.87
CA LEU A 210 8.04 -15.41 18.67
C LEU A 210 7.95 -14.13 19.51
N LEU A 211 7.41 -13.04 18.95
CA LEU A 211 7.20 -11.79 19.68
C LEU A 211 6.17 -11.94 20.82
N MET A 212 5.13 -12.76 20.62
CA MET A 212 4.15 -13.08 21.67
C MET A 212 4.78 -13.90 22.79
N VAL A 213 5.55 -14.94 22.44
CA VAL A 213 6.30 -15.74 23.42
C VAL A 213 7.29 -14.87 24.21
N PHE A 214 7.95 -13.92 23.55
CA PHE A 214 8.84 -12.96 24.21
C PHE A 214 8.10 -12.10 25.24
N GLY A 215 6.90 -11.60 24.90
CA GLY A 215 6.05 -10.88 25.86
C GLY A 215 5.61 -11.73 27.05
N LEU A 216 5.24 -12.99 26.79
CA LEU A 216 4.86 -13.93 27.83
C LEU A 216 6.04 -14.23 28.77
N ALA A 217 7.25 -14.33 28.23
CA ALA A 217 8.46 -14.48 29.03
C ALA A 217 8.71 -13.25 29.92
N ILE A 218 8.47 -12.02 29.42
CA ILE A 218 8.56 -10.80 30.23
C ILE A 218 7.51 -10.80 31.35
N ALA A 219 6.28 -11.19 31.05
CA ALA A 219 5.22 -11.32 32.05
C ALA A 219 5.57 -12.38 33.12
N ALA A 220 6.11 -13.53 32.71
CA ALA A 220 6.56 -14.57 33.64
C ALA A 220 7.71 -14.09 34.53
N MET A 221 8.68 -13.35 33.99
CA MET A 221 9.75 -12.72 34.78
C MET A 221 9.19 -11.75 35.82
N ALA A 222 8.21 -10.93 35.45
CA ALA A 222 7.56 -9.99 36.35
C ALA A 222 6.77 -10.68 37.49
N LEU A 223 6.19 -11.86 37.22
CA LEU A 223 5.44 -12.65 38.20
C LEU A 223 6.34 -13.49 39.12
N ALA A 224 7.48 -13.98 38.62
CA ALA A 224 8.40 -14.85 39.36
C ALA A 224 9.45 -14.09 40.20
N GLY A 225 9.68 -12.80 39.90
CA GLY A 225 10.63 -11.98 40.64
C GLY A 225 10.08 -11.54 42.00
N ALA A 226 10.84 -11.74 43.07
CA ALA A 226 10.66 -10.93 44.28
C ALA A 226 10.70 -9.45 43.88
N ALA A 227 9.72 -8.66 44.33
CA ALA A 227 9.44 -7.29 43.87
C ALA A 227 10.64 -6.33 44.05
N SER A 228 11.65 -6.45 43.21
CA SER A 228 12.78 -5.54 43.12
C SER A 228 12.46 -4.52 42.04
N VAL A 229 12.59 -3.25 42.40
CA VAL A 229 12.33 -2.11 41.49
C VAL A 229 13.15 -2.26 40.20
N LEU A 230 14.38 -2.77 40.29
CA LEU A 230 15.24 -3.02 39.14
C LEU A 230 14.62 -4.00 38.13
N LEU A 231 14.05 -5.11 38.60
CA LEU A 231 13.46 -6.13 37.72
C LEU A 231 12.18 -5.62 37.07
N VAL A 232 11.40 -4.79 37.77
CA VAL A 232 10.25 -4.07 37.21
C VAL A 232 10.67 -3.09 36.12
N LEU A 233 11.73 -2.29 36.35
CA LEU A 233 12.26 -1.37 35.34
C LEU A 233 12.77 -2.09 34.10
N ILE A 234 13.48 -3.21 34.29
CA ILE A 234 13.95 -4.05 33.17
C ILE A 234 12.76 -4.62 32.40
N ALA A 235 11.76 -5.18 33.09
CA ALA A 235 10.56 -5.71 32.44
C ALA A 235 9.82 -4.62 31.64
N MET A 236 9.68 -3.42 32.19
CA MET A 236 9.08 -2.28 31.49
C MET A 236 9.89 -1.86 30.26
N ALA A 237 11.22 -1.80 30.34
CA ALA A 237 12.08 -1.50 29.20
C ALA A 237 11.96 -2.57 28.11
N LEU A 238 11.90 -3.85 28.48
CA LEU A 238 11.69 -4.95 27.53
C LEU A 238 10.30 -4.91 26.89
N LEU A 239 9.26 -4.53 27.63
CA LEU A 239 7.91 -4.32 27.07
C LEU A 239 7.89 -3.16 26.07
N ILE A 240 8.53 -2.03 26.39
CA ILE A 240 8.65 -0.90 25.45
C ILE A 240 9.36 -1.35 24.17
N LEU A 241 10.46 -2.09 24.31
CA LEU A 241 11.20 -2.65 23.18
C LEU A 241 10.33 -3.61 22.36
N GLN A 242 9.59 -4.50 23.02
CA GLN A 242 8.69 -5.45 22.37
C GLN A 242 7.61 -4.73 21.56
N VAL A 243 6.93 -3.74 22.14
CA VAL A 243 5.89 -2.95 21.46
C VAL A 243 6.48 -2.20 20.27
N TRP A 244 7.67 -1.62 20.45
CA TRP A 244 8.37 -0.94 19.36
C TRP A 244 8.74 -1.89 18.21
N MET A 245 9.29 -3.07 18.52
CA MET A 245 9.61 -4.10 17.53
C MET A 245 8.36 -4.59 16.80
N PHE A 246 7.26 -4.82 17.53
CA PHE A 246 5.98 -5.24 16.97
C PHE A 246 5.46 -4.22 15.95
N GLY A 247 5.38 -2.95 16.35
CA GLY A 247 4.90 -1.88 15.47
C GLY A 247 5.78 -1.72 14.23
N ARG A 248 7.11 -1.71 14.41
CA ARG A 248 8.07 -1.57 13.31
C ARG A 248 8.00 -2.74 12.33
N PHE A 249 7.89 -3.96 12.83
CA PHE A 249 7.77 -5.16 12.02
C PHE A 249 6.44 -5.18 11.27
N PHE A 250 5.32 -4.90 11.95
CA PHE A 250 3.99 -4.87 11.35
C PHE A 250 3.92 -3.94 10.13
N VAL A 251 4.44 -2.72 10.24
CA VAL A 251 4.44 -1.77 9.11
C VAL A 251 5.31 -2.27 7.96
N ASN A 252 6.48 -2.85 8.24
CA ASN A 252 7.33 -3.43 7.20
C ASN A 252 6.62 -4.58 6.47
N VAL A 253 5.91 -5.44 7.20
CA VAL A 253 5.13 -6.54 6.63
C VAL A 253 4.08 -6.03 5.64
N LEU A 254 3.35 -4.97 6.00
CA LEU A 254 2.34 -4.40 5.12
C LEU A 254 2.95 -3.85 3.82
N PHE A 255 4.19 -3.34 3.86
CA PHE A 255 4.94 -2.97 2.66
C PHE A 255 5.44 -4.18 1.87
N TRP A 256 5.94 -5.24 2.52
CA TRP A 256 6.37 -6.48 1.84
C TRP A 256 5.26 -7.07 0.98
N GLN A 257 4.03 -7.05 1.51
CA GLN A 257 2.86 -7.50 0.76
C GLN A 257 2.65 -6.66 -0.50
N GLN A 258 2.88 -5.34 -0.47
CA GLN A 258 2.73 -4.49 -1.66
C GLN A 258 3.78 -4.84 -2.72
N PHE A 259 5.04 -4.97 -2.34
CA PHE A 259 6.12 -5.34 -3.27
C PHE A 259 5.92 -6.72 -3.91
N ALA A 260 5.47 -7.70 -3.12
CA ALA A 260 5.26 -9.05 -3.62
C ALA A 260 4.15 -9.15 -4.68
N VAL A 261 3.12 -8.31 -4.57
CA VAL A 261 1.93 -8.36 -5.44
C VAL A 261 1.96 -7.31 -6.55
N LEU A 262 2.29 -6.05 -6.25
CA LEU A 262 2.24 -4.96 -7.21
C LEU A 262 3.47 -4.91 -8.12
N GLU A 263 4.65 -5.23 -7.59
CA GLU A 263 5.91 -5.30 -8.36
C GLU A 263 6.26 -6.71 -8.80
N ASN A 264 5.42 -7.70 -8.47
CA ASN A 264 5.67 -9.10 -8.77
C ASN A 264 7.03 -9.61 -8.21
N ALA A 265 7.54 -8.97 -7.16
CA ALA A 265 8.85 -9.24 -6.59
C ALA A 265 8.91 -10.63 -5.94
N GLY A 266 10.11 -11.23 -5.93
CA GLY A 266 10.38 -12.43 -5.16
C GLY A 266 10.29 -12.17 -3.64
N PHE A 267 10.21 -13.24 -2.83
CA PHE A 267 10.16 -13.12 -1.37
C PHE A 267 11.36 -12.30 -0.83
N ILE A 268 12.58 -12.65 -1.22
CA ILE A 268 13.79 -11.96 -0.76
C ILE A 268 13.86 -10.52 -1.28
N ASP A 269 13.46 -10.29 -2.53
CA ASP A 269 13.47 -8.97 -3.14
C ASP A 269 12.47 -8.04 -2.45
N SER A 270 11.28 -8.54 -2.09
CA SER A 270 10.28 -7.77 -1.32
C SER A 270 10.79 -7.29 0.04
N LEU A 271 11.63 -8.10 0.71
CA LEU A 271 12.29 -7.73 1.97
C LEU A 271 13.35 -6.66 1.74
N ARG A 272 14.17 -6.81 0.68
CA ARG A 272 15.24 -5.88 0.32
C ARG A 272 14.67 -4.51 -0.05
N GLU A 273 13.74 -4.47 -1.00
CA GLU A 273 13.11 -3.24 -1.49
C GLU A 273 12.38 -2.49 -0.38
N SER A 274 11.66 -3.19 0.50
CA SER A 274 11.03 -2.56 1.66
C SER A 274 12.02 -1.99 2.66
N ARG A 275 13.17 -2.65 2.87
CA ARG A 275 14.23 -2.12 3.71
C ARG A 275 14.82 -0.85 3.11
N ASP A 276 14.94 -0.80 1.80
CA ASP A 276 15.48 0.35 1.08
C ASP A 276 14.47 1.51 1.07
N LEU A 277 13.17 1.24 0.88
CA LEU A 277 12.07 2.18 1.10
C LEU A 277 12.03 2.68 2.55
N GLY A 278 12.32 1.82 3.51
CA GLY A 278 12.38 2.19 4.93
C GLY A 278 13.56 3.09 5.28
N ARG A 279 14.58 3.15 4.43
CA ARG A 279 15.76 4.01 4.56
C ARG A 279 15.71 5.23 3.64
N SER A 280 14.79 5.24 2.67
CA SER A 280 14.59 6.35 1.74
C SER A 280 13.94 7.55 2.45
N GLY A 281 14.08 8.74 1.85
CA GLY A 281 13.54 9.97 2.42
C GLY A 281 14.28 10.42 3.69
N ARG A 282 15.60 10.33 3.72
CA ARG A 282 16.40 10.97 4.78
C ARG A 282 16.28 12.49 4.73
N ASP A 283 16.07 13.03 3.53
CA ASP A 283 16.00 14.47 3.25
C ASP A 283 14.65 15.10 3.58
N ILE A 284 13.64 14.27 3.92
CA ILE A 284 12.31 14.73 4.34
C ILE A 284 12.12 14.61 5.86
N PRO A 285 11.25 15.46 6.45
CA PRO A 285 10.90 15.38 7.86
C PRO A 285 10.44 13.96 8.25
N TRP A 286 10.82 13.53 9.46
CA TRP A 286 10.61 12.15 9.90
C TRP A 286 9.14 11.69 9.80
N PHE A 287 8.17 12.58 10.07
CA PHE A 287 6.73 12.27 10.03
C PHE A 287 6.18 12.06 8.61
N GLN A 288 6.87 12.57 7.57
CA GLN A 288 6.48 12.40 6.17
C GLN A 288 7.09 11.13 5.56
N ARG A 289 7.97 10.44 6.29
CA ARG A 289 8.58 9.21 5.80
C ARG A 289 7.52 8.11 5.63
N PRO A 290 7.62 7.27 4.59
CA PRO A 290 6.61 6.25 4.28
C PRO A 290 6.26 5.35 5.48
N LEU A 291 7.27 4.99 6.28
CA LEU A 291 7.09 4.15 7.46
C LEU A 291 6.26 4.81 8.58
N TRP A 292 6.49 6.11 8.83
CA TRP A 292 5.75 6.83 9.86
C TRP A 292 4.30 7.04 9.43
N ARG A 293 4.08 7.37 8.17
CA ARG A 293 2.74 7.46 7.59
C ARG A 293 2.00 6.12 7.66
N GLY A 294 2.67 5.02 7.33
CA GLY A 294 2.13 3.67 7.49
C GLY A 294 1.79 3.35 8.95
N THR A 295 2.65 3.77 9.88
CA THR A 295 2.40 3.62 11.32
C THR A 295 1.13 4.37 11.74
N PHE A 296 0.94 5.62 11.31
CA PHE A 296 -0.26 6.39 11.63
C PHE A 296 -1.54 5.73 11.07
N ILE A 297 -1.51 5.26 9.81
CA ILE A 297 -2.65 4.54 9.20
C ILE A 297 -2.97 3.28 10.00
N ALA A 298 -1.95 2.48 10.31
CA ALA A 298 -2.11 1.27 11.12
C ALA A 298 -2.68 1.60 12.51
N SER A 299 -2.17 2.62 13.19
CA SER A 299 -2.65 3.05 14.51
C SER A 299 -4.12 3.48 14.49
N ILE A 300 -4.55 4.26 13.49
CA ILE A 300 -5.96 4.63 13.34
C ILE A 300 -6.83 3.38 13.18
N TRP A 301 -6.40 2.45 12.33
CA TRP A 301 -7.12 1.20 12.16
C TRP A 301 -7.19 0.36 13.43
N PHE A 302 -6.08 0.23 14.16
CA PHE A 302 -6.06 -0.45 15.45
C PHE A 302 -7.04 0.17 16.42
N VAL A 303 -7.13 1.50 16.51
CA VAL A 303 -8.12 2.18 17.35
C VAL A 303 -9.55 1.82 16.94
N VAL A 304 -9.84 1.78 15.63
CA VAL A 304 -11.16 1.38 15.12
C VAL A 304 -11.49 -0.07 15.49
N VAL A 305 -10.56 -1.01 15.28
CA VAL A 305 -10.75 -2.43 15.65
C VAL A 305 -10.94 -2.57 17.15
N VAL A 306 -10.13 -1.87 17.95
CA VAL A 306 -10.25 -1.86 19.42
C VAL A 306 -11.61 -1.30 19.84
N ALA A 307 -12.09 -0.23 19.22
CA ALA A 307 -13.40 0.34 19.54
C ALA A 307 -14.55 -0.63 19.20
N ILE A 308 -14.48 -1.32 18.05
CA ILE A 308 -15.50 -2.31 17.63
C ILE A 308 -15.47 -3.53 18.56
N THR A 309 -14.27 -4.07 18.83
CA THR A 309 -14.09 -5.28 19.64
C THR A 309 -14.40 -5.04 21.12
N LEU A 310 -13.89 -3.95 21.71
CA LEU A 310 -14.23 -3.55 23.07
C LEU A 310 -15.71 -3.20 23.18
N GLY A 311 -16.30 -2.50 22.21
CA GLY A 311 -17.73 -2.20 22.21
C GLY A 311 -18.58 -3.48 22.22
N ALA A 312 -18.22 -4.48 21.41
CA ALA A 312 -18.90 -5.77 21.34
C ALA A 312 -18.79 -6.59 22.63
N GLN A 313 -17.66 -6.49 23.34
CA GLN A 313 -17.33 -7.32 24.50
C GLN A 313 -17.29 -6.54 25.81
N TRP A 314 -17.74 -5.28 25.84
CA TRP A 314 -17.60 -4.42 27.01
C TRP A 314 -18.30 -5.02 28.23
N GLY A 315 -19.51 -5.54 28.06
CA GLY A 315 -20.28 -6.14 29.15
C GLY A 315 -19.55 -7.33 29.79
N THR A 316 -19.02 -8.24 28.98
CA THR A 316 -18.26 -9.41 29.45
C THR A 316 -16.90 -9.01 30.02
N LEU A 317 -16.16 -8.12 29.37
CA LEU A 317 -14.89 -7.60 29.87
C LEU A 317 -15.06 -6.88 31.21
N HIS A 318 -16.12 -6.07 31.36
CA HIS A 318 -16.41 -5.38 32.61
C HIS A 318 -16.77 -6.36 33.73
N GLN A 319 -17.54 -7.42 33.41
CA GLN A 319 -17.83 -8.50 34.36
C GLN A 319 -16.55 -9.24 34.78
N TYR A 320 -15.70 -9.62 33.82
CA TYR A 320 -14.43 -10.28 34.12
C TYR A 320 -13.48 -9.38 34.91
N PHE A 321 -13.43 -8.08 34.60
CA PHE A 321 -12.62 -7.12 35.32
C PHE A 321 -13.11 -6.96 36.77
N ASN A 322 -14.42 -6.82 36.96
CA ASN A 322 -15.00 -6.77 38.30
C ASN A 322 -14.72 -8.06 39.07
N GLN A 323 -14.90 -9.23 38.45
CA GLN A 323 -14.57 -10.53 39.04
C GLN A 323 -13.09 -10.66 39.39
N LEU A 324 -12.18 -10.17 38.54
CA LEU A 324 -10.75 -10.16 38.80
C LEU A 324 -10.38 -9.27 39.99
N MET A 325 -11.05 -8.13 40.13
CA MET A 325 -10.83 -7.20 41.24
C MET A 325 -11.45 -7.68 42.55
N THR A 326 -12.52 -8.47 42.51
CA THR A 326 -13.23 -8.93 43.72
C THR A 326 -12.82 -10.32 44.20
N THR A 327 -12.29 -11.17 43.32
CA THR A 327 -12.02 -12.59 43.65
C THR A 327 -10.58 -12.76 44.09
N GLN A 328 -10.37 -13.18 45.34
CA GLN A 328 -9.03 -13.45 45.89
C GLN A 328 -8.52 -14.86 45.54
N ASP A 329 -9.40 -15.76 45.08
CA ASP A 329 -9.06 -17.14 44.74
C ASP A 329 -8.97 -17.36 43.21
N PRO A 330 -7.77 -17.62 42.65
CA PRO A 330 -7.58 -17.78 41.21
C PRO A 330 -8.25 -19.03 40.62
N GLN A 331 -8.49 -20.08 41.43
CA GLN A 331 -9.17 -21.30 40.93
C GLN A 331 -10.68 -21.08 40.75
N ALA A 332 -11.31 -20.32 41.66
CA ALA A 332 -12.71 -19.94 41.53
C ALA A 332 -12.95 -19.06 40.29
N LEU A 333 -12.00 -18.18 39.97
CA LEU A 333 -12.01 -17.35 38.77
C LEU A 333 -12.00 -18.19 37.49
N LEU A 334 -11.10 -19.19 37.40
CA LEU A 334 -11.01 -20.07 36.24
C LEU A 334 -12.28 -20.91 36.05
N GLN A 335 -12.88 -21.41 37.13
CA GLN A 335 -14.14 -22.15 37.06
C GLN A 335 -15.28 -21.25 36.56
N GLN A 336 -15.41 -20.03 37.10
CA GLN A 336 -16.45 -19.09 36.68
C GLN A 336 -16.29 -18.62 35.23
N VAL A 337 -15.05 -18.38 34.78
CA VAL A 337 -14.78 -18.04 33.36
C VAL A 337 -15.17 -19.21 32.45
N THR A 338 -14.87 -20.45 32.87
CA THR A 338 -15.21 -21.66 32.11
C THR A 338 -16.72 -21.86 32.03
N GLU A 339 -17.44 -21.66 33.15
CA GLU A 339 -18.91 -21.75 33.18
C GLU A 339 -19.57 -20.63 32.36
N ALA A 340 -19.06 -19.40 32.46
CA ALA A 340 -19.54 -18.26 31.67
C ALA A 340 -19.32 -18.49 30.15
N GLN A 341 -18.19 -19.07 29.75
CA GLN A 341 -17.95 -19.45 28.35
C GLN A 341 -18.89 -20.56 27.88
N LYS A 342 -19.23 -21.52 28.76
CA LYS A 342 -20.15 -22.62 28.44
C LYS A 342 -21.61 -22.17 28.39
N ALA A 343 -21.98 -21.16 29.16
CA ALA A 343 -23.30 -20.55 29.18
C ALA A 343 -23.49 -19.45 28.12
N SER A 344 -22.40 -18.95 27.53
CA SER A 344 -22.41 -17.97 26.45
C SER A 344 -23.02 -18.59 25.19
N GLY A 345 -24.33 -18.42 25.01
CA GLY A 345 -25.01 -18.67 23.74
C GLY A 345 -24.51 -17.75 22.61
N PHE A 346 -25.03 -17.95 21.41
CA PHE A 346 -24.66 -17.14 20.23
C PHE A 346 -25.04 -15.66 20.44
N ASN A 347 -24.05 -14.77 20.49
CA ASN A 347 -24.26 -13.34 20.65
C ASN A 347 -24.38 -12.64 19.29
N ILE A 348 -25.62 -12.30 18.90
CA ILE A 348 -25.95 -11.65 17.62
C ILE A 348 -25.26 -10.29 17.48
N SER A 349 -25.14 -9.52 18.58
CA SER A 349 -24.56 -8.17 18.54
C SER A 349 -23.05 -8.21 18.30
N ALA A 350 -22.34 -9.10 18.99
CA ALA A 350 -20.92 -9.35 18.78
C ALA A 350 -20.65 -9.91 17.38
N PHE A 351 -21.53 -10.79 16.90
CA PHE A 351 -21.47 -11.30 15.53
C PHE A 351 -21.63 -10.17 14.50
N ALA A 352 -22.66 -9.32 14.62
CA ALA A 352 -22.89 -8.21 13.70
C ALA A 352 -21.71 -7.22 13.67
N LEU A 353 -21.16 -6.88 14.84
CA LEU A 353 -19.97 -6.02 14.93
C LEU A 353 -18.73 -6.66 14.30
N SER A 354 -18.54 -7.97 14.45
CA SER A 354 -17.46 -8.69 13.76
C SER A 354 -17.61 -8.67 12.24
N VAL A 355 -18.85 -8.77 11.73
CA VAL A 355 -19.13 -8.65 10.29
C VAL A 355 -18.80 -7.25 9.79
N VAL A 356 -19.20 -6.21 10.54
CA VAL A 356 -18.87 -4.81 10.21
C VAL A 356 -17.36 -4.60 10.17
N GLU A 357 -16.61 -5.11 11.16
CA GLU A 357 -15.14 -5.05 11.16
C GLU A 357 -14.55 -5.65 9.87
N LYS A 358 -15.03 -6.84 9.47
CA LYS A 358 -14.56 -7.52 8.25
C LYS A 358 -14.91 -6.77 6.97
N VAL A 359 -16.08 -6.16 6.90
CA VAL A 359 -16.50 -5.35 5.74
C VAL A 359 -15.64 -4.08 5.61
N LEU A 360 -15.19 -3.51 6.73
CA LEU A 360 -14.31 -2.34 6.76
C LEU A 360 -12.83 -2.69 6.55
N GLN A 361 -12.43 -3.94 6.81
CA GLN A 361 -11.05 -4.41 6.72
C GLN A 361 -10.31 -4.06 5.41
N PRO A 362 -10.93 -4.08 4.22
CA PRO A 362 -10.26 -3.67 2.98
C PRO A 362 -9.71 -2.24 3.00
N LEU A 363 -10.25 -1.33 3.82
CA LEU A 363 -9.80 0.06 3.91
C LEU A 363 -8.31 0.18 4.24
N VAL A 364 -7.79 -0.69 5.12
CA VAL A 364 -6.36 -0.69 5.47
C VAL A 364 -5.51 -1.11 4.28
N GLY A 365 -5.92 -2.18 3.59
CA GLY A 365 -5.20 -2.67 2.42
C GLY A 365 -5.15 -1.61 1.33
N ILE A 366 -6.28 -0.94 1.07
CA ILE A 366 -6.36 0.18 0.12
C ILE A 366 -5.43 1.32 0.53
N ALA A 367 -5.47 1.74 1.80
CA ALA A 367 -4.65 2.84 2.30
C ALA A 367 -3.14 2.56 2.15
N PHE A 368 -2.72 1.32 2.38
CA PHE A 368 -1.33 0.91 2.21
C PHE A 368 -0.91 0.83 0.73
N VAL A 369 -1.81 0.42 -0.17
CA VAL A 369 -1.54 0.49 -1.62
C VAL A 369 -1.39 1.94 -2.06
N VAL A 370 -2.29 2.84 -1.66
CA VAL A 370 -2.21 4.27 -1.99
C VAL A 370 -0.92 4.89 -1.43
N LEU A 371 -0.60 4.61 -0.17
CA LEU A 371 0.64 5.08 0.45
C LEU A 371 1.89 4.55 -0.28
N TYR A 372 1.86 3.30 -0.70
CA TYR A 372 2.95 2.69 -1.45
C TYR A 372 3.12 3.34 -2.83
N LEU A 373 2.04 3.57 -3.58
CA LEU A 373 2.08 4.28 -4.85
C LEU A 373 2.61 5.71 -4.69
N ASP A 374 2.13 6.45 -3.68
CA ASP A 374 2.62 7.79 -3.35
C ASP A 374 4.11 7.79 -2.98
N SER A 375 4.59 6.74 -2.31
CA SER A 375 6.02 6.60 -1.96
C SER A 375 6.93 6.28 -3.13
N ARG A 376 6.38 5.77 -4.25
CA ARG A 376 7.07 5.44 -5.50
C ARG A 376 6.99 6.55 -6.55
N LEU A 377 6.18 7.59 -6.35
CA LEU A 377 6.19 8.80 -7.16
C LEU A 377 7.46 9.60 -6.86
N GLU A 378 8.60 9.13 -7.38
CA GLU A 378 9.80 9.96 -7.51
C GLU A 378 9.60 10.96 -8.66
N PRO A 379 10.09 12.21 -8.53
CA PRO A 379 10.11 13.16 -9.63
C PRO A 379 10.90 12.59 -10.81
N PRO A 380 10.57 12.98 -12.06
CA PRO A 380 11.32 12.55 -13.23
C PRO A 380 12.82 12.82 -13.02
N SER A 381 13.63 11.80 -13.23
CA SER A 381 15.09 11.79 -13.02
C SER A 381 15.88 12.63 -14.02
N HIS A 382 15.34 13.77 -14.46
CA HIS A 382 15.99 14.74 -15.34
C HIS A 382 16.32 16.06 -14.64
N VAL A 383 16.67 16.02 -13.35
CA VAL A 383 17.35 17.15 -12.71
C VAL A 383 18.63 16.62 -12.10
N GLU A 384 19.68 16.73 -12.89
CA GLU A 384 21.06 16.63 -12.43
C GLU A 384 21.23 17.59 -11.24
N PRO A 385 21.83 17.16 -10.11
CA PRO A 385 22.04 18.06 -9.00
C PRO A 385 22.97 19.17 -9.50
N ILE A 386 22.45 20.40 -9.59
CA ILE A 386 23.27 21.60 -9.78
C ILE A 386 24.27 21.59 -8.62
N VAL A 387 25.49 21.16 -8.92
CA VAL A 387 26.65 21.34 -8.08
C VAL A 387 26.69 22.84 -7.80
N ARG A 388 26.55 23.21 -6.53
CA ARG A 388 26.90 24.54 -6.05
C ARG A 388 28.35 24.82 -6.48
N ALA A 389 28.53 25.50 -7.59
CA ALA A 389 29.72 26.28 -7.85
C ALA A 389 29.68 27.45 -6.87
N GLY A 390 30.19 27.21 -5.67
CA GLY A 390 30.50 28.25 -4.72
C GLY A 390 31.62 29.10 -5.29
N GLU A 391 31.23 30.25 -5.81
CA GLU A 391 31.83 31.56 -5.53
C GLU A 391 33.08 31.49 -4.65
N GLY A 392 34.23 31.63 -5.28
CA GLY A 392 35.53 31.61 -4.64
C GLY A 392 36.62 32.07 -5.60
N ASP A 393 36.36 33.14 -6.36
CA ASP A 393 37.39 33.82 -7.13
C ASP A 393 37.35 35.32 -6.81
N ALA A 394 38.04 35.69 -5.73
CA ALA A 394 38.49 37.04 -5.46
C ALA A 394 39.70 37.01 -4.51
N VAL A 395 40.87 37.27 -5.09
CA VAL A 395 42.04 37.95 -4.50
C VAL A 395 42.93 37.14 -3.54
N ARG A 396 44.05 36.65 -4.08
CA ARG A 396 45.39 37.16 -3.72
C ARG A 396 46.45 36.89 -4.79
#